data_AF-A0A5B0SPM6-F1
#
_entry.id   AF-A0A5B0SPM6-F1
#
_cell.length_a   1.000
_cell.length_b   1.000
_cell.length_c   1.000
_cell.angle_alpha   90.00
_cell.angle_beta   90.00
_cell.angle_gamma   90.00
#
_symmetry.space_group_name_H-M   'P 1'
#
loop_
_entity.id
_entity.type
_entity.pdbx_description
1 polymer ?
#
loop_
_entity_poly.entity_id
_entity_poly.type
_entity_poly.pdbx_seq_one_letter_code
_entity_poly.pdbx_strand_id
1 'polypeptide(L)'
;MTSRAELIAWVNDLLQFNYTKIEQCGSGAAYAQIIDSIYQDVPLARIKMNANQEYEYLNNFKVIQAAFKKHQIDKPVPVTALIKCKMQDNLEFLQWLKKYWDMHYPGGQYDAVARRKGAP
;
A
#
# COMPACT_ATOMS: atom_id res chain seq x y z
N MET A 1 -8.79 4.61 -17.44
CA MET A 1 -9.11 3.70 -16.31
C MET A 1 -7.94 2.73 -16.23
N THR A 2 -7.16 2.74 -15.14
CA THR A 2 -5.93 1.93 -15.05
C THR A 2 -6.28 0.45 -14.93
N SER A 3 -5.75 -0.38 -15.82
CA SER A 3 -6.00 -1.81 -15.85
C SER A 3 -5.28 -2.54 -14.72
N ARG A 4 -5.73 -3.77 -14.41
CA ARG A 4 -5.10 -4.62 -13.38
C ARG A 4 -3.60 -4.82 -13.62
N ALA A 5 -3.22 -5.11 -14.87
CA ALA A 5 -1.84 -5.38 -15.23
C ALA A 5 -0.96 -4.13 -15.02
N GLU A 6 -1.45 -2.96 -15.43
CA GLU A 6 -0.75 -1.69 -15.23
C GLU A 6 -0.60 -1.34 -13.75
N LEU A 7 -1.62 -1.61 -12.91
CA LEU A 7 -1.50 -1.38 -11.47
C LEU A 7 -0.44 -2.27 -10.83
N ILE A 8 -0.40 -3.56 -11.19
CA ILE A 8 0.61 -4.48 -10.67
C ILE A 8 2.00 -4.05 -11.13
N ALA A 9 2.18 -3.72 -12.41
CA ALA A 9 3.44 -3.22 -12.95
C ALA A 9 3.89 -1.96 -12.19
N TRP A 10 2.99 -0.99 -12.00
CA TRP A 10 3.29 0.22 -11.25
C TRP A 10 3.69 -0.05 -9.80
N VAL A 11 2.98 -0.93 -9.09
CA VAL A 11 3.32 -1.29 -7.71
C VAL A 11 4.71 -1.94 -7.66
N ASN A 12 5.00 -2.85 -8.59
CA ASN A 12 6.28 -3.53 -8.66
C ASN A 12 7.42 -2.56 -8.97
N ASP A 13 7.22 -1.64 -9.91
CA ASP A 13 8.22 -0.63 -10.29
C ASP A 13 8.48 0.35 -9.14
N LEU A 14 7.42 0.87 -8.53
CA LEU A 14 7.52 1.85 -7.44
C LEU A 14 8.13 1.25 -6.17
N LEU A 15 7.72 0.03 -5.81
CA LEU A 15 8.08 -0.58 -4.53
C LEU A 15 9.18 -1.64 -4.63
N GLN A 16 9.65 -1.96 -5.84
CA GLN A 16 10.58 -3.07 -6.08
C GLN A 16 10.02 -4.39 -5.50
N PHE A 17 8.76 -4.67 -5.82
CA PHE A 17 8.06 -5.91 -5.46
C PHE A 17 7.93 -6.84 -6.68
N ASN A 18 7.58 -8.10 -6.42
CA ASN A 18 7.31 -9.12 -7.43
C ASN A 18 5.88 -9.65 -7.32
N TYR A 19 4.90 -8.74 -7.28
CA TYR A 19 3.50 -9.13 -7.24
C TYR A 19 3.04 -9.60 -8.63
N THR A 20 2.22 -10.64 -8.62
CA THR A 20 1.57 -11.22 -9.82
C THR A 20 0.05 -11.10 -9.74
N LYS A 21 -0.49 -10.82 -8.55
CA LYS A 21 -1.92 -10.76 -8.25
C LYS A 21 -2.24 -9.55 -7.37
N ILE A 22 -3.42 -8.98 -7.55
CA ILE A 22 -3.88 -7.81 -6.77
C ILE A 22 -4.14 -8.20 -5.31
N GLU A 23 -4.55 -9.44 -5.09
CA GLU A 23 -4.83 -10.04 -3.79
C GLU A 23 -3.63 -9.98 -2.84
N GLN A 24 -2.41 -9.93 -3.37
CA GLN A 24 -1.18 -9.77 -2.57
C GLN A 24 -1.10 -8.40 -1.87
N CYS A 25 -1.79 -7.38 -2.41
CA CYS A 25 -1.92 -6.08 -1.77
C CYS A 25 -2.79 -6.12 -0.51
N GLY A 26 -3.62 -7.17 -0.33
CA GLY A 26 -4.48 -7.36 0.83
C GLY A 26 -3.73 -7.52 2.15
N SER A 27 -2.41 -7.76 2.10
CA SER A 27 -1.53 -7.73 3.27
C SER A 27 -1.39 -6.34 3.91
N GLY A 28 -1.71 -5.27 3.15
CA GLY A 28 -1.54 -3.88 3.55
C GLY A 28 -0.10 -3.37 3.44
N ALA A 29 0.90 -4.23 3.23
CA ALA A 29 2.29 -3.81 3.15
C ALA A 29 2.54 -2.82 2.00
N ALA A 30 2.07 -3.16 0.79
CA ALA A 30 2.17 -2.28 -0.37
C ALA A 30 1.44 -0.95 -0.18
N TYR A 31 0.23 -0.97 0.39
CA TYR A 31 -0.55 0.25 0.63
C TYR A 31 0.14 1.20 1.60
N ALA A 32 0.70 0.68 2.70
CA ALA A 32 1.44 1.49 3.66
C ALA A 32 2.64 2.17 3.00
N GLN A 33 3.34 1.46 2.13
CA GLN A 33 4.54 1.96 1.48
C GLN A 33 4.26 2.92 0.32
N ILE A 34 3.13 2.77 -0.38
CA ILE A 34 2.67 3.76 -1.37
C ILE A 34 2.39 5.09 -0.65
N ILE A 35 1.73 5.08 0.50
CA ILE A 35 1.54 6.29 1.30
C ILE A 35 2.87 6.85 1.80
N ASP A 36 3.80 5.97 2.22
CA ASP A 36 5.15 6.40 2.61
C ASP A 36 5.91 7.07 1.46
N SER A 37 5.67 6.68 0.21
CA SER A 37 6.31 7.35 -0.93
C SER A 37 5.84 8.80 -1.12
N ILE A 38 4.65 9.14 -0.63
CA ILE A 38 4.11 10.50 -0.69
C ILE A 38 4.63 11.34 0.48
N TYR A 39 4.56 10.79 1.70
CA TYR A 39 4.77 11.58 2.92
C TYR A 39 6.08 11.28 3.67
N GLN A 40 6.73 10.16 3.37
CA GLN A 40 7.96 9.68 3.99
C GLN A 40 7.94 9.59 5.53
N ASP A 41 6.74 9.53 6.13
CA ASP A 41 6.53 9.56 7.58
C ASP A 41 5.78 8.34 8.12
N VAL A 42 5.50 7.35 7.26
CA VAL A 42 4.83 6.12 7.68
C VAL A 42 5.85 5.26 8.41
N PRO A 43 5.54 4.74 9.62
CA PRO A 43 6.46 3.92 10.37
C PRO A 43 6.55 2.50 9.78
N LEU A 44 7.26 2.34 8.65
CA LEU A 44 7.41 1.06 7.96
C LEU A 44 8.05 -0.03 8.82
N ALA A 45 8.84 0.33 9.85
CA ALA A 45 9.36 -0.61 10.83
C ALA A 45 8.26 -1.36 11.62
N ARG A 46 7.04 -0.82 11.68
CA ARG A 46 5.87 -1.45 12.30
C ARG A 46 5.06 -2.30 11.31
N ILE A 47 5.32 -2.16 10.02
CA ILE A 47 4.66 -2.92 8.96
C ILE A 47 5.36 -4.27 8.80
N LYS A 48 4.56 -5.33 8.73
CA LYS A 48 5.01 -6.68 8.36
C LYS A 48 4.93 -6.83 6.84
N MET A 49 6.08 -6.76 6.18
CA MET A 49 6.18 -6.83 4.71
C MET A 49 5.83 -8.22 4.18
N ASN A 50 6.31 -9.27 4.85
CA ASN A 50 5.97 -10.68 4.57
C ASN A 50 4.87 -11.20 5.50
N ALA A 51 3.84 -10.38 5.74
CA ALA A 51 2.69 -10.81 6.52
C ALA A 51 2.00 -11.99 5.81
N ASN A 52 1.66 -13.04 6.56
CA ASN A 52 0.95 -14.21 6.04
C ASN A 52 -0.29 -14.56 6.88
N GLN A 53 -0.46 -13.92 8.03
CA GLN A 53 -1.57 -14.16 8.94
C GLN A 53 -2.50 -12.94 9.01
N GLU A 54 -3.81 -13.17 9.17
CA GLU A 54 -4.81 -12.09 9.17
C GLU A 54 -4.57 -11.05 10.27
N TYR A 55 -4.09 -11.47 11.45
CA TYR A 55 -3.76 -10.53 12.54
C TYR A 55 -2.60 -9.60 12.17
N GLU A 56 -1.67 -10.04 11.32
CA GLU A 56 -0.57 -9.21 10.81
C GLU A 56 -1.11 -8.18 9.82
N TYR A 57 -2.07 -8.57 8.97
CA TYR A 57 -2.76 -7.65 8.07
C TYR A 57 -3.48 -6.57 8.87
N LEU A 58 -4.20 -6.95 9.93
CA LEU A 58 -4.87 -6.00 10.83
C LEU A 58 -3.87 -5.00 11.44
N ASN A 59 -2.69 -5.46 11.86
CA ASN A 59 -1.65 -4.57 12.37
C ASN A 59 -1.15 -3.59 11.29
N ASN A 60 -0.93 -4.07 10.06
CA ASN A 60 -0.55 -3.23 8.93
C ASN A 60 -1.61 -2.17 8.63
N PHE A 61 -2.89 -2.55 8.58
CA PHE A 61 -3.99 -1.62 8.33
C PHE A 61 -4.19 -0.58 9.43
N LYS A 62 -3.89 -0.91 10.71
CA LYS A 62 -3.89 0.09 11.79
C LYS A 62 -2.88 1.20 11.54
N VAL A 63 -1.69 0.86 11.05
CA VAL A 63 -0.66 1.86 10.69
C VAL A 63 -1.12 2.71 9.51
N ILE A 64 -1.74 2.11 8.50
CA ILE A 64 -2.32 2.85 7.35
C ILE A 64 -3.42 3.82 7.81
N GLN A 65 -4.35 3.37 8.66
CA GLN A 65 -5.41 4.21 9.20
C GLN A 65 -4.85 5.39 9.99
N ALA A 66 -3.78 5.19 10.76
CA ALA A 66 -3.11 6.26 11.47
C ALA A 66 -2.48 7.28 10.51
N ALA A 67 -1.85 6.82 9.42
CA ALA A 67 -1.30 7.70 8.38
C ALA A 67 -2.41 8.48 7.65
N PHE A 68 -3.51 7.83 7.27
CA PHE A 68 -4.67 8.49 6.65
C PHE A 68 -5.26 9.56 7.56
N LYS A 69 -5.43 9.26 8.85
CA LYS A 69 -5.93 10.23 9.83
C LYS A 69 -4.97 11.42 10.01
N LYS A 70 -3.66 11.16 10.06
CA LYS A 70 -2.63 12.20 10.19
C LYS A 70 -2.65 13.18 9.02
N HIS A 71 -2.82 12.67 7.81
CA HIS A 71 -2.82 13.45 6.56
C HIS A 71 -4.22 13.87 6.11
N GLN A 72 -5.24 13.69 6.95
CA GLN A 72 -6.63 14.08 6.70
C GLN A 72 -7.18 13.51 5.37
N ILE A 73 -6.87 12.25 5.08
CA ILE A 73 -7.36 11.56 3.90
C ILE A 73 -8.78 11.07 4.17
N ASP A 74 -9.77 11.72 3.54
CA ASP A 74 -11.21 11.44 3.75
C ASP A 74 -11.66 10.05 3.24
N LYS A 75 -10.81 9.33 2.51
CA LYS A 75 -11.15 8.01 1.99
C LYS A 75 -11.23 6.99 3.13
N PRO A 76 -12.39 6.34 3.37
CA PRO A 76 -12.48 5.25 4.32
C PRO A 76 -11.66 4.05 3.83
N VAL A 77 -10.92 3.44 4.76
CA VAL A 77 -10.15 2.21 4.56
C VAL A 77 -11.00 1.02 5.03
N PRO A 78 -11.62 0.24 4.12
CA PRO A 78 -12.49 -0.88 4.50
C PRO A 78 -11.67 -2.10 4.91
N VAL A 79 -11.03 -2.04 6.08
CA VAL A 79 -10.09 -3.06 6.57
C VAL A 79 -10.68 -4.47 6.50
N THR A 80 -11.92 -4.67 6.97
CA THR A 80 -12.60 -5.97 7.00
C THR A 80 -12.83 -6.59 5.61
N ALA A 81 -12.89 -5.76 4.56
CA ALA A 81 -13.00 -6.23 3.18
C ALA A 81 -11.61 -6.52 2.60
N LEU A 82 -10.63 -5.64 2.84
CA LEU A 82 -9.29 -5.74 2.27
C LEU A 82 -8.49 -6.92 2.83
N ILE A 83 -8.58 -7.18 4.16
CA ILE A 83 -7.86 -8.29 4.81
C ILE A 83 -8.27 -9.68 4.31
N LYS A 84 -9.45 -9.79 3.68
CA LYS A 84 -9.92 -11.04 3.06
C LYS A 84 -9.23 -11.33 1.72
N CYS A 85 -8.31 -10.46 1.29
CA CYS A 85 -7.56 -10.55 0.04
C CYS A 85 -8.45 -10.76 -1.19
N LYS A 86 -9.68 -10.22 -1.17
CA LYS A 86 -10.59 -10.29 -2.32
C LYS A 86 -10.11 -9.39 -3.45
N MET A 87 -10.06 -9.91 -4.66
CA MET A 87 -9.57 -9.18 -5.84
C MET A 87 -10.30 -7.86 -6.04
N GLN A 88 -11.63 -7.85 -6.00
CA GLN A 88 -12.43 -6.66 -6.34
C GLN A 88 -12.22 -5.51 -5.35
N ASP A 89 -12.32 -5.79 -4.04
CA ASP A 89 -12.10 -4.79 -2.99
C ASP A 89 -10.69 -4.20 -3.06
N ASN A 90 -9.68 -5.05 -3.24
CA ASN A 90 -8.28 -4.63 -3.34
C ASN A 90 -7.99 -3.87 -4.65
N LEU A 91 -8.67 -4.22 -5.75
CA LEU A 91 -8.53 -3.52 -7.03
C LEU A 91 -9.11 -2.11 -6.95
N GLU A 92 -10.32 -1.96 -6.44
CA GLU A 92 -10.96 -0.65 -6.27
C GLU A 92 -10.13 0.26 -5.35
N PHE A 93 -9.63 -0.30 -4.25
CA PHE A 93 -8.78 0.45 -3.32
C PHE A 93 -7.45 0.86 -3.98
N LEU A 94 -6.80 -0.06 -4.70
CA LEU A 94 -5.53 0.23 -5.38
C LEU A 94 -5.70 1.26 -6.51
N GLN A 95 -6.78 1.20 -7.27
CA GLN A 95 -7.10 2.21 -8.29
C GLN A 95 -7.26 3.60 -7.69
N TRP A 96 -7.97 3.69 -6.56
CA TRP A 96 -8.10 4.95 -5.84
C TRP A 96 -6.73 5.43 -5.32
N LEU A 97 -5.94 4.53 -4.74
CA LEU A 97 -4.63 4.84 -4.18
C LEU A 97 -3.65 5.32 -5.27
N LYS A 98 -3.70 4.74 -6.47
CA LYS A 98 -2.93 5.21 -7.63
C LYS A 98 -3.28 6.64 -8.00
N LYS A 99 -4.57 6.96 -8.12
CA LYS A 99 -5.02 8.33 -8.43
C LYS A 99 -4.59 9.31 -7.34
N TYR A 100 -4.71 8.89 -6.07
CA TYR A 100 -4.27 9.69 -4.93
C TYR A 100 -2.77 9.98 -5.02
N TRP A 101 -1.97 8.95 -5.29
CA TRP A 101 -0.52 9.06 -5.48
C TRP A 101 -0.17 9.99 -6.64
N ASP A 102 -0.81 9.86 -7.81
CA ASP A 102 -0.57 10.73 -8.97
C ASP A 102 -0.83 12.21 -8.68
N MET A 103 -1.77 12.52 -7.78
CA MET A 103 -2.12 13.89 -7.41
C MET A 103 -1.21 14.49 -6.32
N HIS A 104 -0.65 13.66 -5.44
CA HIS A 104 0.04 14.12 -4.23
C HIS A 104 1.53 13.81 -4.21
N TYR A 105 2.01 12.92 -5.07
CA TYR A 105 3.43 12.59 -5.11
C TYR A 105 4.23 13.83 -5.51
N PRO A 106 5.11 14.35 -4.63
CA PRO A 106 5.79 15.64 -4.84
C PRO A 106 6.86 15.59 -5.95
N GLY A 107 7.05 14.42 -6.57
CA GLY A 107 8.20 14.14 -7.43
C GLY A 107 9.44 13.78 -6.61
N GLY A 108 10.43 13.18 -7.26
CA GLY A 108 11.70 12.79 -6.64
C GLY A 108 11.96 11.28 -6.70
N GLN A 109 13.15 10.89 -6.22
CA GLN A 109 13.55 9.49 -6.12
C GLN A 109 13.06 8.92 -4.78
N TYR A 110 12.23 7.89 -4.84
CA TYR A 110 11.80 7.13 -3.67
C TYR A 110 12.52 5.78 -3.63
N ASP A 111 13.45 5.62 -2.70
CA ASP A 111 14.13 4.33 -2.48
C ASP A 111 13.30 3.43 -1.57
N ALA A 112 12.39 2.68 -2.18
CA ALA A 112 11.53 1.73 -1.48
C ALA A 112 12.31 0.71 -0.64
N VAL A 113 13.47 0.23 -1.13
CA VAL A 113 14.24 -0.83 -0.47
C VAL A 113 14.93 -0.28 0.77
N ALA A 114 15.55 0.90 0.68
CA ALA A 114 16.16 1.57 1.82
C ALA A 114 15.12 1.91 2.90
N ARG A 115 13.93 2.37 2.49
CA ARG A 115 12.81 2.67 3.41
C ARG A 115 12.33 1.44 4.18
N ARG A 116 12.36 0.26 3.55
CA ARG A 116 12.09 -1.04 4.20
C ARG A 116 13.29 -1.62 4.95
N LYS A 117 14.44 -0.92 4.99
CA LYS A 117 15.71 -1.42 5.55
C LYS A 117 16.15 -2.77 4.94
N GLY A 118 15.88 -2.96 3.64
CA GLY A 118 16.21 -4.21 2.94
C GLY A 118 15.25 -5.38 3.23
N ALA A 119 14.12 -5.14 3.90
CA ALA A 119 13.11 -6.18 4.05
C ALA A 119 12.53 -6.54 2.65
N PRO A 120 12.54 -7.84 2.29
CA PRO A 120 11.98 -8.33 1.04
C PRO A 120 10.46 -8.17 1.01
#